data_AF-A0A5C5G8A1-F1
#
_entry.id   AF-A0A5C5G8A1-F1
#
_cell.length_a   1.000
_cell.length_b   1.000
_cell.length_c   1.000
_cell.angle_alpha   90.00
_cell.angle_beta   90.00
_cell.angle_gamma   90.00
#
_symmetry.space_group_name_H-M   'P 1'
#
loop_
_entity.id
_entity.type
_entity.pdbx_description
1 polymer ?
#
loop_
_entity_poly.entity_id
_entity_poly.type
_entity_poly.pdbx_seq_one_letter_code
_entity_poly.pdbx_strand_id
1 'polypeptide(L)'
;MIAPARKGPLPVSCDACRVRRTKRVRLPGRPGESRQDAPPTPCEGCAKRGINCITSRIPLSQRQRTGPRIEAAKALCGTTSLSSASPQQQLVASTLAGDVGYELLQVFTDAGGGSGMPVFPAPLLDCVALLSRFDAAGRQVSSVAVEDQLVFRIICAAAAPHWTSQASAGSGMPLQLLQVAQSSADALAVYRKPTSMHAVALLLLHQAAGRGSITSEDADAYLSNAVAHVHTLAKRQPASDLDAQNAGPLVWVATVFDACAAVERGSAPYLSDGDFSRLFHANCGFLTSRVLLEDALQLDAFSATGFLTQQLLYAVSLLRRVAGLLDQAQSVEAIVRRMDEFKGATTIADKIYAWGTMAFEVAHATVGPLQRQAALMYVNATYGATLFGELALLKQSERAVRGDSASVLPSPPEAVAALSLEEGYARLQQSACVYLRHARVRRTSRSAPCTSSCKSRHLRTCSTRPIPTTSPS
;
A
#
# COMPACT_ATOMS: atom_id res chain seq x y z
N MET A 1 17.43 40.29 30.13
CA MET A 1 17.95 38.93 29.91
C MET A 1 18.09 38.73 28.41
N ILE A 2 19.33 38.68 27.93
CA ILE A 2 19.68 38.72 26.50
C ILE A 2 19.76 37.29 25.97
N ALA A 3 19.03 37.01 24.88
CA ALA A 3 19.00 35.70 24.23
C ALA A 3 20.39 35.29 23.69
N PRO A 4 20.76 33.99 23.71
CA PRO A 4 22.01 33.54 23.11
C PRO A 4 21.98 33.69 21.59
N ALA A 5 23.02 34.37 21.07
CA ALA A 5 23.22 34.61 19.65
C ALA A 5 23.28 33.31 18.82
N ARG A 6 22.57 33.32 17.69
CA ARG A 6 22.65 32.27 16.66
C ARG A 6 24.11 32.12 16.20
N LYS A 7 24.66 30.91 16.33
CA LYS A 7 25.97 30.54 15.81
C LYS A 7 25.95 30.74 14.28
N GLY A 8 26.73 31.71 13.80
CA GLY A 8 26.96 31.90 12.36
C GLY A 8 27.61 30.68 11.69
N PRO A 9 27.72 30.69 10.35
CA PRO A 9 28.26 29.56 9.60
C PRO A 9 29.66 29.17 10.10
N LEU A 10 29.85 27.87 10.36
CA LEU A 10 31.11 27.31 10.84
C LEU A 10 32.27 27.73 9.91
N PRO A 11 33.41 28.23 10.46
CA PRO A 11 34.54 28.63 9.64
C PRO A 11 35.14 27.41 8.91
N VAL A 12 35.33 27.55 7.59
CA VAL A 12 35.91 26.51 6.73
C VAL A 12 37.39 26.28 7.12
N SER A 13 37.62 25.26 7.94
CA SER A 13 38.95 24.70 8.25
C SER A 13 39.53 24.00 7.00
N CYS A 14 40.84 24.09 6.76
CA CYS A 14 41.49 23.29 5.72
C CYS A 14 41.49 21.80 6.08
N ASP A 15 41.61 20.93 5.08
CA ASP A 15 41.51 19.48 5.25
C ASP A 15 42.63 18.97 6.17
N ALA A 16 43.85 19.54 6.07
CA ALA A 16 45.00 19.17 6.90
C ALA A 16 44.79 19.48 8.39
N CYS A 17 44.28 20.67 8.74
CA CYS A 17 43.95 21.02 10.14
C CYS A 17 42.76 20.19 10.67
N ARG A 18 41.81 19.84 9.80
CA ARG A 18 40.63 19.04 10.17
C ARG A 18 40.99 17.60 10.51
N VAL A 19 41.82 16.95 9.68
CA VAL A 19 42.32 15.58 9.95
C VAL A 19 43.06 15.52 11.28
N ARG A 20 43.81 16.57 11.60
CA ARG A 20 44.65 16.64 12.81
C ARG A 20 43.94 17.26 14.02
N ARG A 21 42.66 17.62 13.90
CA ARG A 21 41.85 18.29 14.94
C ARG A 21 42.50 19.54 15.52
N THR A 22 43.24 20.30 14.71
CA THR A 22 43.87 21.56 15.13
C THR A 22 43.09 22.77 14.62
N LYS A 23 43.12 23.87 15.39
CA LYS A 23 42.46 25.12 14.99
C LYS A 23 43.20 25.75 13.81
N ARG A 24 42.48 26.11 12.75
CA ARG A 24 43.05 26.88 11.63
C ARG A 24 43.23 28.33 12.08
N VAL A 25 44.47 28.81 12.09
CA VAL A 25 44.80 30.24 12.21
C VAL A 25 45.24 30.71 10.84
N ARG A 26 44.50 31.67 10.25
CA ARG A 26 44.91 32.29 8.98
C ARG A 26 46.00 33.30 9.29
N LEU A 27 47.12 33.23 8.57
CA LEU A 27 48.12 34.28 8.60
C LEU A 27 47.51 35.55 8.00
N PRO A 28 47.76 36.73 8.60
CA PRO A 28 47.37 38.00 7.97
C PRO A 28 48.10 38.11 6.62
N GLY A 29 47.34 38.34 5.55
CA GLY A 29 47.92 38.57 4.23
C GLY A 29 48.74 39.86 4.24
N ARG A 30 49.89 39.88 3.56
CA ARG A 30 50.62 41.12 3.31
C ARG A 30 49.71 42.08 2.51
N PRO A 31 49.61 43.36 2.90
CA PRO A 31 48.89 44.34 2.10
C PRO A 31 49.67 44.57 0.81
N GLY A 32 49.12 44.17 -0.35
CA GLY A 32 49.70 44.51 -1.65
C GLY A 32 49.55 43.48 -2.78
N GLU A 33 49.19 42.22 -2.51
CA GLU A 33 49.07 41.21 -3.59
C GLU A 33 47.65 41.15 -4.15
N SER A 34 47.53 41.46 -5.45
CA SER A 34 46.31 41.34 -6.24
C SER A 34 45.82 39.89 -6.25
N ARG A 35 44.49 39.72 -6.10
CA ARG A 35 43.87 38.53 -5.52
C ARG A 35 43.50 37.42 -6.51
N GLN A 36 44.03 37.40 -7.72
CA GLN A 36 43.51 36.50 -8.76
C GLN A 36 44.40 35.33 -9.18
N ASP A 37 45.73 35.36 -9.00
CA ASP A 37 46.59 34.23 -9.42
C ASP A 37 47.69 33.81 -8.42
N ALA A 38 47.67 34.32 -7.17
CA ALA A 38 48.60 33.88 -6.14
C ALA A 38 48.16 32.54 -5.51
N PRO A 39 49.06 31.55 -5.34
CA PRO A 39 48.73 30.31 -4.64
C PRO A 39 48.21 30.62 -3.22
N PRO A 40 47.16 29.93 -2.74
CA PRO A 40 46.54 30.27 -1.47
C PRO A 40 47.55 30.17 -0.32
N THR A 41 47.73 31.26 0.41
CA THR A 41 48.65 31.32 1.55
C THR A 41 48.34 30.20 2.54
N PRO A 42 49.32 29.35 2.89
CA PRO A 42 49.09 28.24 3.80
C PRO A 42 48.71 28.79 5.18
N CYS A 43 47.82 28.09 5.90
CA CYS A 43 47.53 28.47 7.27
C CYS A 43 48.74 28.23 8.17
N GLU A 44 48.80 28.93 9.31
CA GLU A 44 49.97 28.88 10.21
C GLU A 44 50.31 27.45 10.65
N GLY A 45 49.29 26.62 10.89
CA GLY A 45 49.47 25.21 11.28
C GLY A 45 50.01 24.32 10.15
N CYS A 46 49.74 24.65 8.89
CA CYS A 46 50.29 23.95 7.73
C CYS A 46 51.70 24.44 7.41
N ALA A 47 51.93 25.76 7.48
CA ALA A 47 53.22 26.39 7.25
C ALA A 47 54.28 25.92 8.26
N LYS A 48 53.95 25.91 9.57
CA LYS A 48 54.84 25.41 10.64
C LYS A 48 55.26 23.94 10.47
N ARG A 49 54.53 23.17 9.67
CA ARG A 49 54.76 21.73 9.49
C ARG A 49 55.21 21.36 8.08
N GLY A 50 55.44 22.34 7.21
CA GLY A 50 55.85 22.09 5.82
C GLY A 50 54.85 21.26 5.00
N ILE A 51 53.56 21.29 5.34
CA ILE A 51 52.53 20.49 4.64
C ILE A 51 51.61 21.36 3.79
N ASN A 52 51.13 20.82 2.67
CA ASN A 52 50.24 21.52 1.75
C ASN A 52 48.88 21.85 2.40
N CYS A 53 48.52 23.13 2.39
CA CYS A 53 47.27 23.63 2.97
C CYS A 53 46.14 23.57 1.94
N ILE A 54 45.51 22.40 1.80
CA ILE A 54 44.41 22.19 0.84
C ILE A 54 43.06 22.47 1.52
N THR A 55 42.26 23.36 0.92
CA THR A 55 40.83 23.52 1.20
C THR A 55 40.06 22.97 0.00
N SER A 56 39.72 21.68 0.00
CA SER A 56 38.94 21.14 -1.11
C SER A 56 37.48 21.60 -1.00
N ARG A 57 36.99 22.30 -2.03
CA ARG A 57 35.59 22.72 -2.21
C ARG A 57 34.68 21.55 -2.63
N ILE A 58 34.96 20.33 -2.17
CA ILE A 58 34.12 19.17 -2.48
C ILE A 58 32.89 19.27 -1.58
N PRO A 59 31.66 19.36 -2.12
CA PRO A 59 30.45 19.39 -1.32
C PRO A 59 30.40 18.17 -0.39
N LEU A 60 30.02 18.42 0.88
CA LEU A 60 30.02 17.41 1.95
C LEU A 60 29.20 16.15 1.61
N SER A 61 28.29 16.23 0.64
CA SER A 61 27.48 15.13 0.12
C SER A 61 28.25 14.07 -0.66
N GLN A 62 29.45 14.36 -1.17
CA GLN A 62 30.22 13.43 -2.03
C GLN A 62 31.41 12.75 -1.35
N ARG A 63 31.74 13.09 -0.09
CA ARG A 63 32.87 12.46 0.59
C ARG A 63 32.46 11.15 1.26
N GLN A 64 32.76 10.02 0.62
CA GLN A 64 32.72 8.71 1.26
C GLN A 64 33.65 8.70 2.48
N ARG A 65 33.07 8.54 3.68
CA ARG A 65 33.85 8.36 4.91
C ARG A 65 33.92 6.86 5.22
N THR A 66 35.14 6.34 5.35
CA THR A 66 35.42 4.97 5.79
C THR A 66 36.01 5.00 7.20
N GLY A 67 35.73 3.95 8.00
CA GLY A 67 36.26 3.80 9.36
C GLY A 67 35.42 2.87 10.24
N PRO A 68 36.01 2.25 11.27
CA PRO A 68 35.40 1.14 12.00
C PRO A 68 34.09 1.50 12.71
N ARG A 69 33.95 2.73 13.22
CA ARG A 69 32.67 3.20 13.79
C ARG A 69 31.59 3.49 12.73
N ILE A 70 32.00 3.89 11.53
CA ILE A 70 31.10 4.14 10.41
C ILE A 70 30.68 2.80 9.78
N GLU A 71 31.57 1.82 9.72
CA GLU A 71 31.27 0.46 9.28
C GLU A 71 30.40 -0.29 10.29
N ALA A 72 30.65 -0.13 11.59
CA ALA A 72 29.74 -0.61 12.63
C ALA A 72 28.36 0.07 12.53
N ALA A 73 28.30 1.38 12.25
CA ALA A 73 27.04 2.07 12.01
C ALA A 73 26.36 1.64 10.69
N LYS A 74 27.11 1.32 9.63
CA LYS A 74 26.57 0.75 8.38
C LYS A 74 26.00 -0.65 8.62
N ALA A 75 26.65 -1.46 9.45
CA ALA A 75 26.14 -2.77 9.86
C ALA A 75 24.85 -2.63 10.69
N LEU A 76 24.79 -1.65 11.60
CA LEU A 76 23.63 -1.40 12.47
C LEU A 76 22.48 -0.62 11.82
N CYS A 77 22.74 0.19 10.79
CA CYS A 77 21.75 1.15 10.23
C CYS A 77 21.58 1.07 8.70
N GLY A 78 22.32 0.21 7.99
CA GLY A 78 22.34 0.17 6.53
C GLY A 78 23.27 1.23 5.90
N THR A 79 23.63 1.03 4.64
CA THR A 79 24.46 1.96 3.86
C THR A 79 23.62 3.11 3.31
N THR A 80 23.99 4.36 3.62
CA THR A 80 23.36 5.57 3.03
C THR A 80 24.00 6.00 1.71
N SER A 81 25.07 5.33 1.27
CA SER A 81 25.67 5.57 -0.04
C SER A 81 24.96 4.69 -1.06
N LEU A 82 24.09 5.28 -1.87
CA LEU A 82 23.76 4.72 -3.17
C LEU A 82 25.08 4.40 -3.86
N SER A 83 25.33 3.10 -4.10
CA SER A 83 26.51 2.64 -4.84
C SER A 83 26.58 3.35 -6.19
N SER A 84 27.75 3.39 -6.83
CA SER A 84 27.85 3.82 -8.23
C SER A 84 26.77 3.12 -9.05
N ALA A 85 25.85 3.90 -9.63
CA ALA A 85 24.60 3.41 -10.16
C ALA A 85 24.86 2.25 -11.13
N SER A 86 24.36 1.05 -10.81
CA SER A 86 24.45 -0.09 -11.73
C SER A 86 23.79 0.29 -13.06
N PRO A 87 24.16 -0.34 -14.19
CA PRO A 87 23.49 -0.11 -15.48
C PRO A 87 21.96 -0.25 -15.38
N GLN A 88 21.47 -1.15 -14.52
CA GLN A 88 20.05 -1.30 -14.19
C GLN A 88 19.48 -0.07 -13.45
N GLN A 89 20.19 0.47 -12.46
CA GLN A 89 19.78 1.70 -11.77
C GLN A 89 19.80 2.92 -12.69
N GLN A 90 20.69 2.97 -13.69
CA GLN A 90 20.71 4.03 -14.69
C GLN A 90 19.51 3.94 -15.66
N LEU A 91 19.15 2.73 -16.13
CA LEU A 91 17.98 2.49 -16.98
C LEU A 91 16.66 2.77 -16.24
N VAL A 92 16.59 2.39 -14.96
CA VAL A 92 15.44 2.73 -14.11
C VAL A 92 15.41 4.23 -13.84
N ALA A 93 16.55 4.85 -13.55
CA ALA A 93 16.61 6.30 -13.38
C ALA A 93 16.17 7.04 -14.65
N SER A 94 16.49 6.55 -15.85
CA SER A 94 16.00 7.15 -17.10
C SER A 94 14.52 6.88 -17.36
N THR A 95 13.99 5.73 -16.94
CA THR A 95 12.56 5.41 -17.05
C THR A 95 11.72 6.24 -16.07
N LEU A 96 12.22 6.44 -14.86
CA LEU A 96 11.59 7.25 -13.82
C LEU A 96 11.82 8.75 -14.03
N ALA A 97 12.84 9.15 -14.80
CA ALA A 97 13.08 10.53 -15.17
C ALA A 97 12.25 10.88 -16.42
N GLY A 98 11.09 11.49 -16.22
CA GLY A 98 10.27 12.04 -17.31
C GLY A 98 8.88 11.43 -17.42
N ASP A 99 8.39 11.34 -18.66
CA ASP A 99 6.97 11.11 -18.96
C ASP A 99 6.49 9.70 -18.64
N VAL A 100 7.34 8.68 -18.73
CA VAL A 100 6.96 7.28 -18.45
C VAL A 100 6.63 7.09 -16.95
N GLY A 101 7.46 7.60 -16.04
CA GLY A 101 7.18 7.55 -14.61
C GLY A 101 5.91 8.31 -14.24
N TYR A 102 5.67 9.44 -14.91
CA TYR A 102 4.45 10.23 -14.74
C TYR A 102 3.20 9.49 -15.25
N GLU A 103 3.26 8.87 -16.43
CA GLU A 103 2.18 8.03 -16.97
C GLU A 103 1.86 6.85 -16.04
N LEU A 104 2.88 6.19 -15.48
CA LEU A 104 2.67 5.11 -14.52
C LEU A 104 1.96 5.58 -13.24
N LEU A 105 2.33 6.76 -12.73
CA LEU A 105 1.66 7.37 -11.58
C LEU A 105 0.22 7.77 -11.92
N GLN A 106 -0.03 8.26 -13.13
CA GLN A 106 -1.37 8.60 -13.60
C GLN A 106 -2.24 7.34 -13.73
N VAL A 107 -1.74 6.27 -14.35
CA VAL A 107 -2.42 4.97 -14.43
C VAL A 107 -2.77 4.44 -13.04
N PHE A 108 -1.85 4.54 -12.09
CA PHE A 108 -2.12 4.14 -10.71
C PHE A 108 -3.20 4.99 -10.04
N THR A 109 -3.15 6.31 -10.25
CA THR A 109 -4.14 7.25 -9.70
C THR A 109 -5.52 7.01 -10.28
N ASP A 110 -5.61 6.76 -11.59
CA ASP A 110 -6.85 6.45 -12.30
C ASP A 110 -7.42 5.09 -11.86
N ALA A 111 -6.56 4.09 -11.68
CA ALA A 111 -6.94 2.77 -11.15
C ALA A 111 -7.38 2.82 -9.67
N GLY A 112 -6.80 3.73 -8.89
CA GLY A 112 -7.15 3.97 -7.49
C GLY A 112 -8.44 4.76 -7.29
N GLY A 113 -9.06 5.25 -8.38
CA GLY A 113 -10.22 6.13 -8.34
C GLY A 113 -9.83 7.51 -7.80
N GLY A 114 -9.66 8.48 -8.70
CA GLY A 114 -9.36 9.87 -8.32
C GLY A 114 -10.26 10.40 -7.19
N SER A 115 -9.65 11.26 -6.36
CA SER A 115 -10.06 11.83 -5.05
C SER A 115 -11.49 12.37 -4.81
N GLY A 116 -12.51 11.97 -5.57
CA GLY A 116 -13.87 12.53 -5.49
C GLY A 116 -14.86 11.79 -4.60
N MET A 117 -14.57 10.58 -4.13
CA MET A 117 -15.50 9.80 -3.31
C MET A 117 -15.31 10.07 -1.82
N PRO A 118 -16.38 10.36 -1.05
CA PRO A 118 -16.32 10.64 0.39
C PRO A 118 -16.14 9.32 1.16
N VAL A 119 -14.93 8.75 1.11
CA VAL A 119 -14.59 7.46 1.73
C VAL A 119 -14.03 7.68 3.13
N PHE A 120 -14.53 6.92 4.09
CA PHE A 120 -13.97 6.83 5.44
C PHE A 120 -13.47 5.40 5.75
N PRO A 121 -12.26 5.18 6.27
CA PRO A 121 -11.23 6.18 6.44
C PRO A 121 -10.75 6.72 5.08
N ALA A 122 -10.13 7.90 5.10
CA ALA A 122 -9.54 8.50 3.91
C ALA A 122 -8.52 7.54 3.25
N PRO A 123 -8.22 7.70 1.95
CA PRO A 123 -7.16 6.92 1.30
C PRO A 123 -5.81 7.03 2.04
N LEU A 124 -5.05 5.94 2.01
CA LEU A 124 -3.72 5.86 2.66
C LEU A 124 -2.74 6.92 2.12
N LEU A 125 -2.89 7.28 0.85
CA LEU A 125 -2.07 8.22 0.14
C LEU A 125 -2.94 9.10 -0.75
N ASP A 126 -2.71 10.41 -0.71
CA ASP A 126 -3.27 11.36 -1.67
C ASP A 126 -2.38 11.41 -2.92
N CYS A 127 -2.72 10.56 -3.89
CA CYS A 127 -2.01 10.47 -5.17
C CYS A 127 -2.12 11.77 -5.99
N VAL A 128 -3.19 12.55 -5.82
CA VAL A 128 -3.38 13.84 -6.51
C VAL A 128 -2.43 14.88 -5.95
N ALA A 129 -2.32 14.98 -4.62
CA ALA A 129 -1.34 15.85 -3.98
C ALA A 129 0.09 15.43 -4.31
N LEU A 130 0.37 14.12 -4.42
CA LEU A 130 1.67 13.61 -4.85
C LEU A 130 1.98 14.06 -6.28
N LEU A 131 1.05 13.86 -7.24
CA LEU A 131 1.17 14.33 -8.62
C LEU A 131 1.46 15.83 -8.70
N SER A 132 0.71 16.65 -7.95
CA SER A 132 0.92 18.10 -7.91
C SER A 132 2.32 18.49 -7.43
N ARG A 133 2.86 17.80 -6.41
CA ARG A 133 4.24 18.02 -5.95
C ARG A 133 5.26 17.62 -7.02
N PHE A 134 5.02 16.54 -7.76
CA PHE A 134 5.87 16.11 -8.86
C PHE A 134 5.87 17.11 -10.03
N ASP A 135 4.70 17.63 -10.41
CA ASP A 135 4.58 18.65 -11.45
C ASP A 135 5.29 19.95 -11.04
N ALA A 136 5.08 20.40 -9.80
CA ALA A 136 5.77 21.57 -9.25
C ALA A 136 7.30 21.41 -9.23
N ALA A 137 7.78 20.16 -9.12
CA ALA A 137 9.19 19.83 -9.13
C ALA A 137 9.76 19.57 -10.55
N GLY A 138 8.98 19.88 -11.60
CA GLY A 138 9.38 19.73 -13.00
C GLY A 138 9.49 18.28 -13.45
N ARG A 139 8.69 17.38 -12.87
CA ARG A 139 8.70 15.92 -13.11
C ARG A 139 10.06 15.26 -12.83
N GLN A 140 10.87 15.87 -11.98
CA GLN A 140 12.14 15.29 -11.54
C GLN A 140 11.95 14.58 -10.20
N VAL A 141 12.16 13.27 -10.16
CA VAL A 141 12.05 12.52 -8.91
C VAL A 141 13.07 13.00 -7.87
N SER A 142 14.27 13.37 -8.29
CA SER A 142 15.32 13.84 -7.38
C SER A 142 15.00 15.16 -6.69
N SER A 143 14.05 15.95 -7.18
CA SER A 143 13.70 17.28 -6.64
C SER A 143 12.54 17.25 -5.63
N VAL A 144 11.84 16.13 -5.46
CA VAL A 144 10.82 15.95 -4.40
C VAL A 144 11.43 15.42 -3.10
N ALA A 145 10.67 15.47 -2.00
CA ALA A 145 11.10 14.97 -0.70
C ALA A 145 11.46 13.48 -0.76
N VAL A 146 12.45 13.05 0.02
CA VAL A 146 13.00 11.68 -0.01
C VAL A 146 11.94 10.60 0.20
N GLU A 147 10.94 10.86 1.06
CA GLU A 147 9.82 9.96 1.30
C GLU A 147 8.87 9.88 0.09
N ASP A 148 8.59 11.02 -0.57
CA ASP A 148 7.83 11.06 -1.81
C ASP A 148 8.57 10.34 -2.95
N GLN A 149 9.90 10.42 -3.00
CA GLN A 149 10.71 9.65 -3.97
C GLN A 149 10.54 8.15 -3.80
N LEU A 150 10.52 7.68 -2.55
CA LEU A 150 10.31 6.26 -2.24
C LEU A 150 8.91 5.83 -2.68
N VAL A 151 7.88 6.55 -2.23
CA VAL A 151 6.48 6.23 -2.55
C VAL A 151 6.24 6.23 -4.05
N PHE A 152 6.79 7.21 -4.77
CA PHE A 152 6.73 7.25 -6.24
C PHE A 152 7.33 6.01 -6.89
N ARG A 153 8.55 5.61 -6.47
CA ARG A 153 9.20 4.40 -7.00
C ARG A 153 8.37 3.15 -6.76
N ILE A 154 7.74 3.03 -5.59
CA ILE A 154 6.86 1.89 -5.26
C ILE A 154 5.62 1.90 -6.15
N ILE A 155 4.98 3.06 -6.34
CA ILE A 155 3.81 3.21 -7.20
C ILE A 155 4.16 2.84 -8.65
N CYS A 156 5.27 3.35 -9.19
CA CYS A 156 5.70 2.98 -10.53
C CYS A 156 5.96 1.47 -10.65
N ALA A 157 6.55 0.84 -9.63
CA ALA A 157 6.75 -0.61 -9.60
C ALA A 157 5.42 -1.39 -9.56
N ALA A 158 4.42 -0.89 -8.82
CA ALA A 158 3.09 -1.50 -8.75
C ALA A 158 2.29 -1.32 -10.05
N ALA A 159 2.42 -0.18 -10.73
CA ALA A 159 1.71 0.14 -11.96
C ALA A 159 2.34 -0.50 -13.21
N ALA A 160 3.66 -0.70 -13.22
CA ALA A 160 4.39 -1.18 -14.38
C ALA A 160 3.87 -2.49 -14.98
N PRO A 161 3.50 -3.54 -14.20
CA PRO A 161 2.92 -4.76 -14.75
C PRO A 161 1.67 -4.50 -15.60
N HIS A 162 0.80 -3.59 -15.14
CA HIS A 162 -0.44 -3.23 -15.83
C HIS A 162 -0.19 -2.46 -17.11
N TRP A 163 0.82 -1.58 -17.12
CA TRP A 163 1.26 -0.85 -18.31
C TRP A 163 1.90 -1.78 -19.35
N THR A 164 2.77 -2.71 -18.93
CA THR A 164 3.45 -3.65 -19.85
C THR A 164 2.51 -4.61 -20.57
N SER A 165 1.34 -4.92 -19.99
CA SER A 165 0.30 -5.72 -20.66
C SER A 165 -0.23 -5.07 -21.95
N GLN A 166 -0.08 -3.75 -22.08
CA GLN A 166 -0.45 -2.98 -23.29
C GLN A 166 0.73 -2.76 -24.24
N ALA A 167 1.99 -2.84 -23.77
CA ALA A 167 3.17 -2.39 -24.52
C ALA A 167 4.12 -3.49 -25.02
N SER A 168 4.19 -4.67 -24.38
CA SER A 168 4.86 -5.91 -24.87
C SER A 168 5.16 -6.86 -23.69
N ALA A 169 4.79 -8.14 -23.83
CA ALA A 169 4.82 -9.15 -22.75
C ALA A 169 6.22 -9.65 -22.31
N GLY A 170 7.31 -8.98 -22.70
CA GLY A 170 8.69 -9.43 -22.46
C GLY A 170 9.58 -8.46 -21.66
N SER A 171 9.03 -7.35 -21.17
CA SER A 171 9.84 -6.32 -20.50
C SER A 171 10.23 -6.73 -19.07
N GLY A 172 11.53 -6.80 -18.79
CA GLY A 172 12.07 -6.94 -17.43
C GLY A 172 11.91 -5.69 -16.55
N MET A 173 11.31 -4.63 -17.08
CA MET A 173 11.15 -3.34 -16.41
C MET A 173 10.38 -3.41 -15.08
N PRO A 174 9.26 -4.15 -14.92
CA PRO A 174 8.56 -4.20 -13.63
C PRO A 174 9.41 -4.79 -12.51
N LEU A 175 10.20 -5.83 -12.81
CA LEU A 175 11.17 -6.42 -11.89
C LEU A 175 12.25 -5.42 -11.48
N GLN A 176 12.81 -4.69 -12.44
CA GLN A 176 13.85 -3.70 -12.19
C GLN A 176 13.34 -2.51 -11.35
N LEU A 177 12.13 -2.02 -11.63
CA LEU A 177 11.48 -0.97 -10.85
C LEU A 177 11.23 -1.41 -9.41
N LEU A 178 10.77 -2.65 -9.22
CA LEU A 178 10.57 -3.23 -7.88
C LEU A 178 11.89 -3.32 -7.10
N GLN A 179 12.96 -3.83 -7.71
CA GLN A 179 14.29 -3.92 -7.07
C GLN A 179 14.83 -2.54 -6.66
N VAL A 180 14.59 -1.51 -7.47
CA VAL A 180 14.99 -0.13 -7.14
C VAL A 180 14.12 0.45 -6.01
N ALA A 181 12.82 0.15 -5.97
CA ALA A 181 11.97 0.54 -4.86
C ALA A 181 12.40 -0.13 -3.54
N GLN A 182 12.71 -1.44 -3.59
CA GLN A 182 13.19 -2.21 -2.44
C GLN A 182 14.54 -1.70 -1.93
N SER A 183 15.52 -1.50 -2.81
CA SER A 183 16.82 -0.93 -2.41
C SER A 183 16.70 0.50 -1.86
N SER A 184 15.74 1.29 -2.34
CA SER A 184 15.44 2.62 -1.78
C SER A 184 14.85 2.51 -0.36
N ALA A 185 13.96 1.56 -0.13
CA ALA A 185 13.40 1.26 1.19
C ALA A 185 14.48 0.81 2.18
N ASP A 186 15.40 -0.05 1.76
CA ASP A 186 16.55 -0.49 2.55
C ASP A 186 17.48 0.67 2.91
N ALA A 187 17.81 1.52 1.95
CA ALA A 187 18.66 2.70 2.16
C ALA A 187 18.05 3.69 3.16
N LEU A 188 16.72 3.78 3.22
CA LEU A 188 16.00 4.61 4.20
C LEU A 188 15.79 3.91 5.55
N ALA A 189 16.07 2.59 5.60
CA ALA A 189 15.86 1.72 6.73
C ALA A 189 14.38 1.72 7.19
N VAL A 190 13.45 1.64 6.24
CA VAL A 190 12.00 1.71 6.52
C VAL A 190 11.55 0.63 7.50
N TYR A 191 12.16 -0.55 7.49
CA TYR A 191 11.88 -1.65 8.43
C TYR A 191 12.24 -1.33 9.88
N ARG A 192 13.21 -0.44 10.11
CA ARG A 192 13.76 -0.17 11.45
C ARG A 192 13.18 1.09 12.10
N LYS A 193 12.58 1.97 11.30
CA LYS A 193 12.12 3.30 11.74
C LYS A 193 10.60 3.37 11.67
N PRO A 194 9.88 3.12 12.77
CA PRO A 194 8.42 3.26 12.80
C PRO A 194 8.02 4.74 12.65
N THR A 195 7.61 5.12 11.45
CA THR A 195 6.91 6.36 11.09
C THR A 195 5.68 6.01 10.27
N SER A 196 4.69 6.91 10.21
CA SER A 196 3.49 6.70 9.39
C SER A 196 3.86 6.46 7.93
N MET A 197 4.72 7.29 7.34
CA MET A 197 5.17 7.16 5.96
C MET A 197 5.94 5.86 5.67
N HIS A 198 6.74 5.37 6.61
CA HIS A 198 7.40 4.06 6.43
C HIS A 198 6.40 2.91 6.49
N ALA A 199 5.39 2.96 7.36
CA ALA A 199 4.33 1.97 7.38
C ALA A 199 3.50 2.00 6.09
N VAL A 200 3.19 3.18 5.56
CA VAL A 200 2.56 3.35 4.23
C VAL A 200 3.42 2.73 3.14
N ALA A 201 4.71 3.04 3.09
CA ALA A 201 5.62 2.50 2.10
C ALA A 201 5.71 0.96 2.16
N LEU A 202 5.71 0.37 3.36
CA LEU A 202 5.69 -1.08 3.54
C LEU A 202 4.38 -1.71 3.03
N LEU A 203 3.21 -1.11 3.30
CA LEU A 203 1.93 -1.60 2.77
C LEU A 203 1.88 -1.54 1.24
N LEU A 204 2.39 -0.46 0.64
CA LEU A 204 2.48 -0.33 -0.81
C LEU A 204 3.50 -1.32 -1.42
N LEU A 205 4.62 -1.57 -0.73
CA LEU A 205 5.60 -2.58 -1.14
C LEU A 205 5.03 -4.00 -1.07
N HIS A 206 4.20 -4.31 -0.08
CA HIS A 206 3.48 -5.59 -0.03
C HIS A 206 2.64 -5.77 -1.31
N GLN A 207 1.88 -4.74 -1.74
CA GLN A 207 1.12 -4.80 -2.99
C GLN A 207 2.01 -4.97 -4.23
N ALA A 208 3.09 -4.18 -4.32
CA ALA A 208 4.00 -4.18 -5.46
C ALA A 208 4.79 -5.50 -5.58
N ALA A 209 5.32 -6.02 -4.48
CA ALA A 209 6.06 -7.27 -4.42
C ALA A 209 5.14 -8.48 -4.65
N GLY A 210 3.93 -8.45 -4.10
CA GLY A 210 2.94 -9.50 -4.27
C GLY A 210 2.38 -9.61 -5.69
N ARG A 211 2.49 -8.55 -6.51
CA ARG A 211 1.95 -8.50 -7.90
C ARG A 211 0.48 -8.90 -7.99
N GLY A 212 -0.30 -8.49 -6.99
CA GLY A 212 -1.70 -8.88 -6.86
C GLY A 212 -1.94 -10.19 -6.09
N SER A 213 -0.91 -10.95 -5.75
CA SER A 213 -1.00 -12.04 -4.76
C SER A 213 -0.77 -11.50 -3.35
N ILE A 214 -1.76 -11.71 -2.48
CA ILE A 214 -1.69 -11.33 -1.05
C ILE A 214 -0.97 -12.38 -0.18
N THR A 215 -0.50 -13.49 -0.77
CA THR A 215 0.18 -14.59 -0.06
C THR A 215 1.63 -14.80 -0.48
N SER A 216 2.17 -13.89 -1.29
CA SER A 216 3.59 -13.96 -1.64
C SER A 216 4.44 -13.88 -0.38
N GLU A 217 5.29 -14.88 -0.14
CA GLU A 217 6.23 -14.91 1.00
C GLU A 217 7.13 -13.67 1.02
N ASP A 218 7.60 -13.23 -0.15
CA ASP A 218 8.37 -12.00 -0.33
C ASP A 218 7.57 -10.76 0.09
N ALA A 219 6.26 -10.75 -0.16
CA ALA A 219 5.38 -9.64 0.21
C ALA A 219 5.07 -9.63 1.73
N ASP A 220 4.93 -10.80 2.34
CA ASP A 220 4.49 -11.00 3.73
C ASP A 220 5.41 -10.32 4.76
N ALA A 221 6.72 -10.28 4.45
CA ALA A 221 7.69 -9.55 5.25
C ALA A 221 7.36 -8.04 5.34
N TYR A 222 6.85 -7.43 4.27
CA TYR A 222 6.46 -6.03 4.30
C TYR A 222 5.21 -5.80 5.14
N LEU A 223 4.21 -6.69 5.02
CA LEU A 223 2.96 -6.58 5.78
C LEU A 223 3.20 -6.75 7.29
N SER A 224 3.94 -7.79 7.69
CA SER A 224 4.29 -8.00 9.11
C SER A 224 5.02 -6.81 9.73
N ASN A 225 5.98 -6.22 9.01
CA ASN A 225 6.68 -5.01 9.47
C ASN A 225 5.77 -3.78 9.49
N ALA A 226 4.85 -3.64 8.53
CA ALA A 226 3.87 -2.55 8.54
C ALA A 226 2.95 -2.63 9.76
N VAL A 227 2.43 -3.82 10.08
CA VAL A 227 1.60 -4.06 11.27
C VAL A 227 2.41 -3.79 12.56
N ALA A 228 3.67 -4.23 12.62
CA ALA A 228 4.55 -3.93 13.75
C ALA A 228 4.78 -2.42 13.94
N HIS A 229 4.91 -1.66 12.84
CA HIS A 229 4.99 -0.21 12.89
C HIS A 229 3.70 0.42 13.37
N VAL A 230 2.54 -0.02 12.88
CA VAL A 230 1.22 0.45 13.33
C VAL A 230 1.08 0.27 14.84
N HIS A 231 1.39 -0.93 15.34
CA HIS A 231 1.33 -1.22 16.77
C HIS A 231 2.32 -0.36 17.58
N THR A 232 3.53 -0.14 17.07
CA THR A 232 4.52 0.72 17.73
C THR A 232 4.09 2.19 17.75
N LEU A 233 3.48 2.68 16.67
CA LEU A 233 2.97 4.04 16.58
C LEU A 233 1.78 4.25 17.53
N ALA A 234 0.85 3.29 17.59
CA ALA A 234 -0.28 3.33 18.50
C ALA A 234 0.16 3.36 19.98
N LYS A 235 1.21 2.61 20.35
CA LYS A 235 1.78 2.64 21.70
C LYS A 235 2.42 3.98 22.09
N ARG A 236 2.86 4.77 21.10
CA ARG A 236 3.51 6.08 21.34
C ARG A 236 2.50 7.22 21.51
N GLN A 237 1.26 7.03 21.06
CA GLN A 237 0.23 8.05 21.20
C GLN A 237 -0.30 8.07 22.64
N PRO A 238 -0.43 9.26 23.26
CA PRO A 238 -1.01 9.37 24.59
C PRO A 238 -2.49 8.94 24.55
N ALA A 239 -2.96 8.31 25.63
CA ALA A 239 -4.33 7.81 25.74
C ALA A 239 -5.42 8.88 25.51
N SER A 240 -5.09 10.16 25.66
CA SER A 240 -5.97 11.31 25.42
C SER A 240 -6.11 11.72 23.95
N ASP A 241 -5.16 11.36 23.07
CA ASP A 241 -5.25 11.61 21.62
C ASP A 241 -5.93 10.45 20.87
N LEU A 242 -6.34 9.42 21.62
CA LEU A 242 -7.14 8.30 21.13
C LEU A 242 -8.67 8.59 21.19
N ASP A 243 -9.07 9.81 21.59
CA ASP A 243 -10.41 10.34 21.37
C ASP A 243 -10.51 10.86 19.92
N ALA A 244 -11.43 10.46 19.03
CA ALA A 244 -12.67 9.74 19.19
C ALA A 244 -12.98 8.89 17.93
N GLN A 245 -13.49 7.69 18.18
CA GLN A 245 -14.34 6.86 17.31
C GLN A 245 -13.78 6.20 16.07
N ASN A 246 -12.61 6.55 15.52
CA ASN A 246 -12.14 5.86 14.32
C ASN A 246 -10.63 5.71 14.22
N ALA A 247 -10.17 4.47 14.04
CA ALA A 247 -8.82 4.18 13.62
C ALA A 247 -8.49 4.98 12.33
N GLY A 248 -7.28 5.53 12.24
CA GLY A 248 -6.86 6.29 11.05
C GLY A 248 -6.73 5.39 9.80
N PRO A 249 -6.61 5.98 8.59
CA PRO A 249 -6.42 5.25 7.33
C PRO A 249 -5.40 4.13 7.38
N LEU A 250 -4.24 4.42 8.00
CA LEU A 250 -3.14 3.47 8.12
C LEU A 250 -3.54 2.22 8.92
N VAL A 251 -4.22 2.40 10.05
CA VAL A 251 -4.63 1.28 10.92
C VAL A 251 -5.66 0.41 10.21
N TRP A 252 -6.64 1.03 9.56
CA TRP A 252 -7.65 0.31 8.78
C TRP A 252 -7.04 -0.51 7.66
N VAL A 253 -6.23 0.12 6.80
CA VAL A 253 -5.62 -0.58 5.66
C VAL A 253 -4.73 -1.72 6.15
N ALA A 254 -3.90 -1.50 7.17
CA ALA A 254 -3.08 -2.55 7.75
C ALA A 254 -3.93 -3.71 8.30
N THR A 255 -5.04 -3.41 8.98
CA THR A 255 -5.94 -4.41 9.57
C THR A 255 -6.67 -5.22 8.51
N VAL A 256 -7.19 -4.58 7.45
CA VAL A 256 -7.85 -5.28 6.35
C VAL A 256 -6.87 -6.18 5.61
N PHE A 257 -5.66 -5.68 5.33
CA PHE A 257 -4.62 -6.47 4.67
C PHE A 257 -4.19 -7.67 5.52
N ASP A 258 -3.95 -7.45 6.81
CA ASP A 258 -3.60 -8.51 7.76
C ASP A 258 -4.68 -9.59 7.84
N ALA A 259 -5.95 -9.20 7.99
CA ALA A 259 -7.07 -10.14 8.05
C ALA A 259 -7.22 -10.95 6.75
N CYS A 260 -7.17 -10.29 5.58
CA CYS A 260 -7.29 -10.99 4.30
C CYS A 260 -6.10 -11.91 4.03
N ALA A 261 -4.86 -11.46 4.28
CA ALA A 261 -3.67 -12.25 4.09
C ALA A 261 -3.60 -13.44 5.06
N ALA A 262 -4.06 -13.28 6.29
CA ALA A 262 -4.14 -14.36 7.28
C ALA A 262 -5.14 -15.45 6.85
N VAL A 263 -6.31 -15.05 6.34
CA VAL A 263 -7.30 -15.99 5.80
C VAL A 263 -6.77 -16.76 4.59
N GLU A 264 -6.14 -16.08 3.63
CA GLU A 264 -5.63 -16.76 2.42
C GLU A 264 -4.46 -17.70 2.74
N ARG A 265 -3.60 -17.34 3.71
CA ARG A 265 -2.51 -18.19 4.19
C ARG A 265 -3.00 -19.32 5.11
N GLY A 266 -4.19 -19.20 5.67
CA GLY A 266 -4.67 -20.10 6.72
C GLY A 266 -3.80 -20.05 7.97
N SER A 267 -3.39 -18.84 8.37
CA SER A 267 -2.53 -18.57 9.53
C SER A 267 -3.15 -17.53 10.45
N ALA A 268 -2.62 -17.40 11.66
CA ALA A 268 -3.03 -16.34 12.58
C ALA A 268 -2.70 -14.93 12.02
N PRO A 269 -3.58 -13.93 12.20
CA PRO A 269 -3.27 -12.53 11.90
C PRO A 269 -2.08 -12.02 12.72
N TYR A 270 -1.27 -11.12 12.14
CA TYR A 270 -0.15 -10.48 12.83
C TYR A 270 -0.61 -9.56 13.95
N LEU A 271 -1.72 -8.85 13.73
CA LEU A 271 -2.35 -8.06 14.76
C LEU A 271 -3.08 -9.00 15.71
N SER A 272 -2.66 -9.07 16.97
CA SER A 272 -3.31 -9.91 17.98
C SER A 272 -4.73 -9.42 18.29
N ASP A 273 -5.59 -10.26 18.87
CA ASP A 273 -6.95 -9.84 19.24
C ASP A 273 -6.95 -8.75 20.32
N GLY A 274 -5.96 -8.76 21.22
CA GLY A 274 -5.76 -7.69 22.19
C GLY A 274 -5.36 -6.37 21.54
N ASP A 275 -4.48 -6.40 20.54
CA ASP A 275 -4.07 -5.20 19.80
C ASP A 275 -5.19 -4.68 18.90
N PHE A 276 -5.92 -5.57 18.23
CA PHE A 276 -7.12 -5.23 17.47
C PHE A 276 -8.16 -4.55 18.36
N SER A 277 -8.47 -5.16 19.52
CA SER A 277 -9.38 -4.57 20.50
C SER A 277 -8.87 -3.22 20.99
N ARG A 278 -7.56 -3.05 21.21
CA ARG A 278 -7.01 -1.74 21.61
C ARG A 278 -7.16 -0.69 20.49
N LEU A 279 -6.83 -1.04 19.25
CA LEU A 279 -6.84 -0.12 18.11
C LEU A 279 -8.25 0.31 17.69
N PHE A 280 -9.24 -0.53 17.95
CA PHE A 280 -10.66 -0.26 17.65
C PHE A 280 -11.50 -0.12 18.93
N HIS A 281 -10.90 0.15 20.10
CA HIS A 281 -11.61 0.39 21.37
C HIS A 281 -12.65 -0.68 21.76
N ALA A 282 -12.28 -1.95 21.60
CA ALA A 282 -13.12 -3.14 21.79
C ALA A 282 -14.37 -3.19 20.89
N ASN A 283 -14.44 -2.30 19.89
CA ASN A 283 -15.49 -2.31 18.89
C ASN A 283 -15.12 -3.34 17.82
N CYS A 284 -15.96 -4.37 17.68
CA CYS A 284 -15.86 -5.34 16.59
C CYS A 284 -16.70 -4.92 15.38
N GLY A 285 -17.24 -3.69 15.37
CA GLY A 285 -18.27 -3.27 14.43
C GLY A 285 -19.64 -3.84 14.81
N PHE A 286 -20.67 -3.45 14.06
CA PHE A 286 -22.03 -3.94 14.28
C PHE A 286 -22.84 -3.88 12.99
N LEU A 287 -23.85 -4.73 12.88
CA LEU A 287 -24.83 -4.70 11.79
C LEU A 287 -25.99 -3.76 12.11
N THR A 288 -26.28 -2.83 11.21
CA THR A 288 -27.28 -1.77 11.43
C THR A 288 -28.68 -2.17 11.05
N SER A 289 -29.68 -1.57 11.71
CA SER A 289 -31.08 -1.75 11.30
C SER A 289 -31.39 -0.93 10.04
N ARG A 290 -32.49 -1.29 9.36
CA ARG A 290 -32.98 -0.55 8.19
C ARG A 290 -33.17 0.93 8.50
N VAL A 291 -33.84 1.25 9.62
CA VAL A 291 -34.14 2.63 10.03
C VAL A 291 -32.84 3.43 10.23
N LEU A 292 -31.87 2.89 10.96
CA LEU A 292 -30.62 3.60 11.21
C LEU A 292 -29.79 3.80 9.93
N LEU A 293 -29.85 2.85 8.99
CA LEU A 293 -29.19 3.00 7.70
C LEU A 293 -29.89 4.06 6.83
N GLU A 294 -31.23 4.06 6.80
CA GLU A 294 -32.01 5.09 6.11
C GLU A 294 -31.69 6.49 6.67
N ASP A 295 -31.67 6.63 8.00
CA ASP A 295 -31.32 7.88 8.67
C ASP A 295 -29.88 8.31 8.34
N ALA A 296 -28.92 7.39 8.40
CA ALA A 296 -27.52 7.67 8.05
C ALA A 296 -27.35 8.12 6.59
N LEU A 297 -28.14 7.58 5.67
CA LEU A 297 -28.09 7.94 4.24
C LEU A 297 -28.84 9.24 3.90
N GLN A 298 -29.66 9.74 4.82
CA GLN A 298 -30.23 11.09 4.75
C GLN A 298 -29.23 12.18 5.16
N LEU A 299 -28.16 11.80 5.87
CA LEU A 299 -27.06 12.71 6.21
C LEU A 299 -26.15 12.98 4.98
N ASP A 300 -25.08 13.74 5.22
CA ASP A 300 -24.03 13.89 4.23
C ASP A 300 -23.26 12.58 4.01
N ALA A 301 -22.60 12.49 2.86
CA ALA A 301 -21.94 11.25 2.45
C ALA A 301 -20.73 10.87 3.33
N PHE A 302 -20.06 11.80 4.01
CA PHE A 302 -18.97 11.46 4.95
C PHE A 302 -19.52 10.85 6.24
N SER A 303 -20.60 11.41 6.77
CA SER A 303 -21.30 10.84 7.92
C SER A 303 -21.81 9.43 7.61
N ALA A 304 -22.38 9.24 6.42
CA ALA A 304 -22.83 7.92 5.97
C ALA A 304 -21.67 6.90 5.89
N THR A 305 -20.51 7.29 5.36
CA THR A 305 -19.37 6.35 5.28
C THR A 305 -18.76 6.04 6.63
N GLY A 306 -18.63 7.03 7.52
CA GLY A 306 -18.22 6.80 8.91
C GLY A 306 -19.14 5.83 9.67
N PHE A 307 -20.43 5.80 9.33
CA PHE A 307 -21.38 4.84 9.88
C PHE A 307 -21.25 3.44 9.23
N LEU A 308 -21.09 3.40 7.91
CA LEU A 308 -20.98 2.16 7.15
C LEU A 308 -19.65 1.41 7.37
N THR A 309 -18.60 2.08 7.82
CA THR A 309 -17.36 1.41 8.21
C THR A 309 -17.56 0.42 9.34
N GLN A 310 -18.51 0.66 10.24
CA GLN A 310 -18.79 -0.26 11.35
C GLN A 310 -19.28 -1.62 10.84
N GLN A 311 -19.93 -1.65 9.67
CA GLN A 311 -20.38 -2.86 8.99
C GLN A 311 -19.19 -3.62 8.42
N LEU A 312 -18.27 -2.89 7.78
CA LEU A 312 -17.04 -3.44 7.27
C LEU A 312 -16.15 -3.97 8.40
N LEU A 313 -16.07 -3.27 9.55
CA LEU A 313 -15.34 -3.74 10.73
C LEU A 313 -15.90 -5.06 11.24
N TYR A 314 -17.23 -5.24 11.18
CA TYR A 314 -17.87 -6.49 11.56
C TYR A 314 -17.47 -7.66 10.65
N ALA A 315 -17.42 -7.43 9.33
CA ALA A 315 -16.91 -8.43 8.38
C ALA A 315 -15.39 -8.68 8.53
N VAL A 316 -14.58 -7.66 8.81
CA VAL A 316 -13.15 -7.84 9.09
C VAL A 316 -12.93 -8.63 10.38
N SER A 317 -13.74 -8.39 11.42
CA SER A 317 -13.72 -9.18 12.66
C SER A 317 -14.06 -10.65 12.38
N LEU A 318 -15.02 -10.91 11.49
CA LEU A 318 -15.31 -12.27 11.01
C LEU A 318 -14.09 -12.88 10.30
N LEU A 319 -13.45 -12.16 9.38
CA LEU A 319 -12.25 -12.64 8.67
C LEU A 319 -11.13 -13.02 9.64
N ARG A 320 -10.87 -12.19 10.65
CA ARG A 320 -9.87 -12.50 11.69
C ARG A 320 -10.21 -13.78 12.46
N ARG A 321 -11.48 -13.95 12.83
CA ARG A 321 -11.95 -15.19 13.47
C ARG A 321 -11.78 -16.40 12.55
N VAL A 322 -12.13 -16.26 11.27
CA VAL A 322 -11.94 -17.31 10.26
C VAL A 322 -10.46 -17.68 10.15
N ALA A 323 -9.56 -16.70 10.07
CA ALA A 323 -8.12 -16.96 10.02
C ALA A 323 -7.63 -17.80 11.21
N GLY A 324 -8.05 -17.46 12.43
CA GLY A 324 -7.73 -18.25 13.62
C GLY A 324 -8.36 -19.65 13.65
N LEU A 325 -9.51 -19.84 13.00
CA LEU A 325 -10.10 -21.17 12.79
C LEU A 325 -9.24 -22.00 11.82
N LEU A 326 -8.87 -21.40 10.69
CA LEU A 326 -8.08 -22.05 9.64
C LEU A 326 -6.70 -22.49 10.14
N ASP A 327 -6.00 -21.63 10.87
CA ASP A 327 -4.68 -21.90 11.47
C ASP A 327 -4.67 -23.20 12.28
N GLN A 328 -5.76 -23.43 13.02
CA GLN A 328 -5.93 -24.53 13.95
C GLN A 328 -6.70 -25.73 13.36
N ALA A 329 -7.19 -25.65 12.11
CA ALA A 329 -8.03 -26.64 11.46
C ALA A 329 -7.28 -27.35 10.31
N GLN A 330 -6.13 -27.95 10.63
CA GLN A 330 -5.25 -28.59 9.64
C GLN A 330 -5.61 -30.06 9.34
N SER A 331 -6.48 -30.69 10.13
CA SER A 331 -6.93 -32.09 9.95
C SER A 331 -8.45 -32.23 10.08
N VAL A 332 -9.01 -33.34 9.58
CA VAL A 332 -10.44 -33.64 9.70
C VAL A 332 -10.88 -33.69 11.17
N GLU A 333 -10.09 -34.32 12.05
CA GLU A 333 -10.40 -34.38 13.49
C GLU A 333 -10.44 -32.99 14.14
N ALA A 334 -9.51 -32.11 13.77
CA ALA A 334 -9.46 -30.75 14.29
C ALA A 334 -10.70 -29.94 13.83
N ILE A 335 -11.15 -30.13 12.59
CA ILE A 335 -12.38 -29.52 12.07
C ILE A 335 -13.60 -30.03 12.84
N VAL A 336 -13.76 -31.34 12.99
CA VAL A 336 -14.91 -31.94 13.68
C VAL A 336 -14.99 -31.47 15.14
N ARG A 337 -13.85 -31.43 15.84
CA ARG A 337 -13.78 -30.95 17.23
C ARG A 337 -14.24 -29.49 17.38
N ARG A 338 -14.07 -28.69 16.33
CA ARG A 338 -14.37 -27.24 16.33
C ARG A 338 -15.58 -26.90 15.48
N MET A 339 -16.38 -27.87 15.12
CA MET A 339 -17.49 -27.69 14.19
C MET A 339 -18.51 -26.65 14.68
N ASP A 340 -18.70 -26.52 16.00
CA ASP A 340 -19.53 -25.47 16.59
C ASP A 340 -18.98 -24.06 16.34
N GLU A 341 -17.65 -23.90 16.32
CA GLU A 341 -17.04 -22.60 16.01
C GLU A 341 -17.13 -22.26 14.52
N PHE A 342 -16.99 -23.26 13.65
CA PHE A 342 -17.26 -23.13 12.21
C PHE A 342 -18.72 -22.73 11.98
N LYS A 343 -19.67 -23.43 12.61
CA LYS A 343 -21.11 -23.07 12.59
C LYS A 343 -21.38 -21.68 13.16
N GLY A 344 -20.63 -21.26 14.17
CA GLY A 344 -20.68 -19.90 14.70
C GLY A 344 -20.26 -18.86 13.67
N ALA A 345 -19.17 -19.11 12.93
CA ALA A 345 -18.70 -18.22 11.86
C ALA A 345 -19.70 -18.16 10.69
N THR A 346 -20.26 -19.29 10.29
CA THR A 346 -21.30 -19.34 9.24
C THR A 346 -22.56 -18.57 9.65
N THR A 347 -23.02 -18.73 10.90
CA THR A 347 -24.16 -17.97 11.43
C THR A 347 -23.92 -16.46 11.39
N ILE A 348 -22.68 -16.00 11.64
CA ILE A 348 -22.34 -14.58 11.51
C ILE A 348 -22.40 -14.13 10.05
N ALA A 349 -21.86 -14.93 9.12
CA ALA A 349 -21.95 -14.63 7.69
C ALA A 349 -23.41 -14.55 7.20
N ASP A 350 -24.30 -15.41 7.69
CA ASP A 350 -25.74 -15.35 7.34
C ASP A 350 -26.39 -14.04 7.79
N LYS A 351 -26.03 -13.54 8.98
CA LYS A 351 -26.48 -12.22 9.44
C LYS A 351 -25.99 -11.11 8.53
N ILE A 352 -24.73 -11.17 8.09
CA ILE A 352 -24.16 -10.17 7.16
C ILE A 352 -24.86 -10.24 5.80
N TYR A 353 -25.20 -11.43 5.30
CA TYR A 353 -25.91 -11.59 4.04
C TYR A 353 -27.36 -11.08 4.10
N ALA A 354 -28.08 -11.39 5.17
CA ALA A 354 -29.42 -10.85 5.39
C ALA A 354 -29.40 -9.32 5.50
N TRP A 355 -28.44 -8.78 6.25
CA TRP A 355 -28.21 -7.34 6.33
C TRP A 355 -27.84 -6.74 4.96
N GLY A 356 -26.96 -7.40 4.21
CA GLY A 356 -26.47 -6.93 2.91
C GLY A 356 -27.57 -6.82 1.86
N THR A 357 -28.51 -7.77 1.81
CA THR A 357 -29.70 -7.67 0.94
C THR A 357 -30.55 -6.46 1.31
N MET A 358 -30.84 -6.26 2.60
CA MET A 358 -31.57 -5.09 3.08
C MET A 358 -30.84 -3.78 2.76
N ALA A 359 -29.54 -3.71 3.07
CA ALA A 359 -28.73 -2.52 2.87
C ALA A 359 -28.60 -2.15 1.39
N PHE A 360 -28.51 -3.16 0.52
CA PHE A 360 -28.52 -2.97 -0.93
C PHE A 360 -29.85 -2.37 -1.42
N GLU A 361 -30.98 -2.83 -0.89
CA GLU A 361 -32.29 -2.24 -1.23
C GLU A 361 -32.38 -0.78 -0.83
N VAL A 362 -31.99 -0.45 0.40
CA VAL A 362 -32.01 0.90 0.97
C VAL A 362 -31.05 1.82 0.19
N ALA A 363 -29.82 1.37 -0.07
CA ALA A 363 -28.85 2.14 -0.85
C ALA A 363 -29.40 2.46 -2.25
N HIS A 364 -30.07 1.52 -2.90
CA HIS A 364 -30.68 1.76 -4.21
C HIS A 364 -31.87 2.72 -4.18
N ALA A 365 -32.65 2.72 -3.11
CA ALA A 365 -33.76 3.65 -2.90
C ALA A 365 -33.28 5.08 -2.57
N THR A 366 -32.07 5.23 -2.03
CA THR A 366 -31.47 6.51 -1.67
C THR A 366 -31.36 7.44 -2.88
N VAL A 367 -31.86 8.67 -2.78
CA VAL A 367 -31.93 9.62 -3.90
C VAL A 367 -30.56 10.21 -4.24
N GLY A 368 -29.73 10.52 -3.23
CA GLY A 368 -28.41 11.12 -3.39
C GLY A 368 -27.43 10.20 -4.13
N PRO A 369 -26.88 10.59 -5.30
CA PRO A 369 -26.01 9.72 -6.10
C PRO A 369 -24.69 9.41 -5.39
N LEU A 370 -24.11 10.38 -4.67
CA LEU A 370 -22.89 10.24 -3.90
C LEU A 370 -23.09 9.31 -2.69
N GLN A 371 -24.13 9.53 -1.88
CA GLN A 371 -24.50 8.66 -0.76
C GLN A 371 -24.77 7.24 -1.24
N ARG A 372 -25.55 7.08 -2.32
CA ARG A 372 -25.82 5.77 -2.93
C ARG A 372 -24.53 5.07 -3.34
N GLN A 373 -23.64 5.74 -4.05
CA GLN A 373 -22.40 5.12 -4.52
C GLN A 373 -21.48 4.74 -3.37
N ALA A 374 -21.35 5.61 -2.36
CA ALA A 374 -20.61 5.32 -1.15
C ALA A 374 -21.22 4.12 -0.40
N ALA A 375 -22.54 4.11 -0.19
CA ALA A 375 -23.26 3.00 0.44
C ALA A 375 -23.02 1.67 -0.27
N LEU A 376 -23.20 1.63 -1.59
CA LEU A 376 -22.96 0.44 -2.39
C LEU A 376 -21.50 -0.03 -2.29
N MET A 377 -20.53 0.87 -2.19
CA MET A 377 -19.12 0.50 -2.03
C MET A 377 -18.90 -0.25 -0.70
N TYR A 378 -19.37 0.27 0.44
CA TYR A 378 -19.22 -0.42 1.73
C TYR A 378 -20.04 -1.69 1.84
N VAL A 379 -21.27 -1.70 1.30
CA VAL A 379 -22.10 -2.91 1.26
C VAL A 379 -21.38 -4.00 0.46
N ASN A 380 -20.85 -3.67 -0.73
CA ASN A 380 -20.08 -4.60 -1.54
C ASN A 380 -18.78 -5.04 -0.85
N ALA A 381 -18.06 -4.14 -0.19
CA ALA A 381 -16.83 -4.49 0.52
C ALA A 381 -17.09 -5.44 1.70
N THR A 382 -18.11 -5.14 2.51
CA THR A 382 -18.56 -5.97 3.65
C THR A 382 -18.99 -7.36 3.16
N TYR A 383 -19.75 -7.41 2.07
CA TYR A 383 -20.18 -8.65 1.45
C TYR A 383 -19.02 -9.45 0.87
N GLY A 384 -18.15 -8.78 0.11
CA GLY A 384 -16.97 -9.40 -0.52
C GLY A 384 -16.02 -10.00 0.50
N ALA A 385 -15.77 -9.30 1.61
CA ALA A 385 -15.01 -9.82 2.74
C ALA A 385 -15.68 -11.06 3.35
N THR A 386 -16.99 -11.03 3.56
CA THR A 386 -17.73 -12.18 4.13
C THR A 386 -17.66 -13.41 3.22
N LEU A 387 -17.91 -13.22 1.92
CA LEU A 387 -17.82 -14.27 0.91
C LEU A 387 -16.40 -14.86 0.83
N PHE A 388 -15.39 -14.01 0.91
CA PHE A 388 -13.99 -14.42 0.93
C PHE A 388 -13.69 -15.34 2.12
N GLY A 389 -14.13 -15.00 3.32
CA GLY A 389 -13.96 -15.84 4.51
C GLY A 389 -14.70 -17.19 4.41
N GLU A 390 -15.93 -17.18 3.90
CA GLU A 390 -16.72 -18.41 3.70
C GLU A 390 -16.07 -19.36 2.68
N LEU A 391 -15.59 -18.82 1.56
CA LEU A 391 -14.84 -19.58 0.56
C LEU A 391 -13.57 -20.20 1.15
N ALA A 392 -12.87 -19.49 2.04
CA ALA A 392 -11.68 -20.01 2.69
C ALA A 392 -12.00 -21.17 3.64
N LEU A 393 -13.08 -21.08 4.43
CA LEU A 393 -13.55 -22.20 5.27
C LEU A 393 -13.85 -23.44 4.42
N LEU A 394 -14.60 -23.26 3.32
CA LEU A 394 -14.94 -24.33 2.38
C LEU A 394 -13.69 -24.99 1.77
N LYS A 395 -12.76 -24.18 1.28
CA LYS A 395 -11.51 -24.64 0.68
C LYS A 395 -10.67 -25.43 1.68
N GLN A 396 -10.68 -25.04 2.95
CA GLN A 396 -9.97 -25.75 4.00
C GLN A 396 -10.64 -27.09 4.34
N SER A 397 -11.97 -27.11 4.47
CA SER A 397 -12.71 -28.37 4.66
C SER A 397 -12.51 -29.34 3.50
N GLU A 398 -12.52 -28.86 2.26
CA GLU A 398 -12.26 -29.65 1.06
C GLU A 398 -10.83 -30.23 1.06
N ARG A 399 -9.82 -29.43 1.45
CA ARG A 399 -8.44 -29.88 1.58
C ARG A 399 -8.26 -30.95 2.67
N ALA A 400 -8.86 -30.75 3.84
CA ALA A 400 -8.76 -31.71 4.94
C ALA A 400 -9.40 -33.05 4.56
N VAL A 401 -10.61 -33.03 4.00
CA VAL A 401 -11.29 -34.25 3.55
C VAL A 401 -10.46 -34.96 2.48
N ARG A 402 -9.95 -34.25 1.46
CA ARG A 402 -9.13 -34.88 0.40
C ARG A 402 -7.78 -35.41 0.90
N GLY A 403 -7.16 -34.74 1.88
CA GLY A 403 -5.88 -35.14 2.46
C GLY A 403 -5.96 -36.43 3.27
N ASP A 404 -7.08 -36.65 3.97
CA ASP A 404 -7.30 -37.81 4.85
C ASP A 404 -7.98 -39.00 4.13
N SER A 405 -8.53 -38.80 2.91
CA SER A 405 -9.26 -39.81 2.11
C SER A 405 -8.40 -40.94 1.50
N ALA A 406 -7.28 -41.33 2.11
CA ALA A 406 -6.48 -42.46 1.64
C ALA A 406 -7.09 -43.84 1.98
N SER A 407 -8.19 -43.88 2.75
CA SER A 407 -8.84 -45.11 3.20
C SER A 407 -10.11 -45.45 2.38
N VAL A 408 -10.37 -46.74 2.18
CA VAL A 408 -11.48 -47.26 1.32
C VAL A 408 -12.87 -47.10 1.97
N LEU A 409 -12.93 -46.78 3.27
CA LEU A 409 -14.17 -46.56 4.02
C LEU A 409 -14.00 -45.32 4.91
N PRO A 410 -14.84 -44.28 4.76
CA PRO A 410 -14.68 -43.06 5.52
C PRO A 410 -14.87 -43.34 7.01
N SER A 411 -13.92 -42.88 7.82
CA SER A 411 -14.06 -42.89 9.27
C SER A 411 -15.26 -42.01 9.69
N PRO A 412 -15.88 -42.22 10.88
CA PRO A 412 -16.96 -41.35 11.37
C PRO A 412 -16.66 -39.84 11.29
N PRO A 413 -15.46 -39.34 11.63
CA PRO A 413 -15.15 -37.91 11.47
C PRO A 413 -15.04 -37.48 9.99
N GLU A 414 -14.57 -38.34 9.09
CA GLU A 414 -14.56 -38.06 7.64
C GLU A 414 -15.99 -37.94 7.08
N ALA A 415 -16.90 -38.82 7.50
CA ALA A 415 -18.31 -38.75 7.09
C ALA A 415 -18.98 -37.44 7.57
N VAL A 416 -18.72 -37.02 8.80
CA VAL A 416 -19.24 -35.76 9.36
C VAL A 416 -18.66 -34.54 8.61
N ALA A 417 -17.35 -34.55 8.31
CA ALA A 417 -16.72 -33.48 7.56
C ALA A 417 -17.22 -33.40 6.11
N ALA A 418 -17.46 -34.54 5.46
CA ALA A 418 -18.04 -34.60 4.11
C ALA A 418 -19.46 -34.02 4.07
N LEU A 419 -20.32 -34.38 5.03
CA LEU A 419 -21.67 -33.79 5.15
C LEU A 419 -21.60 -32.28 5.38
N SER A 420 -20.71 -31.82 6.28
CA SER A 420 -20.51 -30.39 6.51
C SER A 420 -19.99 -29.65 5.27
N LEU A 421 -19.19 -30.31 4.42
CA LEU A 421 -18.72 -29.75 3.15
C LEU A 421 -19.85 -29.61 2.14
N GLU A 422 -20.71 -30.61 2.01
CA GLU A 422 -21.90 -30.57 1.15
C GLU A 422 -22.88 -29.46 1.59
N GLU A 423 -23.18 -29.38 2.89
CA GLU A 423 -23.98 -28.30 3.47
C GLU A 423 -23.37 -26.93 3.16
N GLY A 424 -22.04 -26.82 3.28
CA GLY A 424 -21.31 -25.61 2.94
C GLY A 424 -21.44 -25.22 1.46
N TYR A 425 -21.33 -26.17 0.53
CA TYR A 425 -21.52 -25.90 -0.91
C TYR A 425 -22.95 -25.45 -1.22
N ALA A 426 -23.95 -26.13 -0.66
CA ALA A 426 -25.35 -25.76 -0.83
C ALA A 426 -25.61 -24.34 -0.29
N ARG A 427 -25.04 -24.02 0.87
CA ARG A 427 -25.14 -22.70 1.48
C ARG A 427 -24.47 -21.61 0.65
N LEU A 428 -23.24 -21.83 0.16
CA LEU A 428 -22.55 -20.86 -0.71
C LEU A 428 -23.37 -20.60 -1.97
N GLN A 429 -23.93 -21.65 -2.59
CA GLN A 429 -24.81 -21.50 -3.75
C GLN A 429 -26.05 -20.68 -3.42
N GLN A 430 -26.64 -20.84 -2.25
CA GLN A 430 -27.81 -20.07 -1.83
C GLN A 430 -27.45 -18.61 -1.49
N SER A 431 -26.55 -18.40 -0.55
CA SER A 431 -26.22 -17.07 -0.02
C SER A 431 -25.47 -16.21 -1.04
N ALA A 432 -24.40 -16.72 -1.66
CA ALA A 432 -23.62 -15.99 -2.65
C ALA A 432 -24.42 -15.65 -3.91
N CYS A 433 -25.21 -16.61 -4.43
CA CYS A 433 -25.99 -16.34 -5.64
C CYS A 433 -27.15 -15.39 -5.38
N VAL A 434 -27.78 -15.41 -4.20
CA VAL A 434 -28.89 -14.48 -3.89
C VAL A 434 -28.41 -13.04 -3.96
N TYR A 435 -27.32 -12.70 -3.27
CA TYR A 435 -26.78 -11.34 -3.33
C TYR A 435 -26.29 -10.96 -4.71
N LEU A 436 -25.51 -11.82 -5.38
CA LEU A 436 -25.01 -11.54 -6.73
C LEU A 436 -26.15 -11.35 -7.73
N ARG A 437 -27.27 -12.09 -7.59
CA ARG A 437 -28.50 -11.87 -8.36
C ARG A 437 -29.14 -10.53 -8.02
N HIS A 438 -29.30 -10.18 -6.74
CA HIS A 438 -29.82 -8.86 -6.33
C HIS A 438 -28.97 -7.71 -6.90
N ALA A 439 -27.64 -7.84 -6.85
CA ALA A 439 -26.70 -6.88 -7.40
C ALA A 439 -26.77 -6.77 -8.94
N ARG A 440 -26.97 -7.90 -9.63
CA ARG A 440 -27.02 -7.97 -11.11
C ARG A 440 -28.35 -7.49 -11.68
N VAL A 441 -29.49 -7.93 -11.13
CA VAL A 441 -30.83 -7.63 -11.64
C VAL A 441 -31.12 -6.13 -11.62
N ARG A 442 -30.64 -5.41 -10.60
CA ARG A 442 -30.82 -3.94 -10.50
C ARG A 442 -29.83 -3.12 -11.34
N ARG A 443 -28.72 -3.72 -11.79
CA ARG A 443 -27.87 -3.14 -12.85
C ARG A 443 -28.57 -3.20 -14.20
N THR A 444 -29.26 -4.30 -14.50
CA THR A 444 -29.95 -4.51 -15.79
C THR A 444 -31.31 -3.81 -15.89
N SER A 445 -32.02 -3.58 -14.78
CA SER A 445 -33.30 -2.87 -14.80
C SER A 445 -33.19 -1.35 -15.07
N ARG A 446 -31.96 -0.82 -15.20
CA ARG A 446 -31.69 0.56 -15.66
C ARG A 446 -31.17 0.64 -17.09
N SER A 447 -30.88 -0.48 -17.74
CA SER A 447 -30.74 -0.53 -19.20
C SER A 447 -32.10 -0.91 -19.80
N ALA A 448 -33.06 0.02 -19.77
CA ALA A 448 -34.20 -0.10 -20.67
C ALA A 448 -33.66 -0.11 -22.11
N PRO A 449 -34.21 -0.95 -23.01
CA PRO A 449 -33.72 -1.05 -24.37
C PRO A 449 -34.04 0.24 -25.10
N CYS A 450 -33.02 0.97 -25.58
CA CYS A 450 -33.22 1.94 -26.64
C CYS A 450 -33.58 1.18 -27.91
N THR A 451 -34.85 0.80 -28.05
CA THR A 451 -35.40 0.36 -29.31
C THR A 451 -35.90 1.57 -30.09
N SER A 452 -35.33 1.69 -31.29
CA SER A 452 -35.88 2.26 -32.52
C SER A 452 -35.57 3.73 -32.86
N SER A 453 -35.17 3.86 -34.13
CA SER A 453 -35.29 5.00 -35.03
C SER A 453 -34.15 6.01 -35.10
N CYS A 454 -33.14 5.70 -35.91
CA CYS A 454 -32.80 6.59 -37.02
C CYS A 454 -32.18 5.79 -38.18
N LYS A 455 -33.02 5.50 -39.19
CA LYS A 455 -32.61 4.98 -40.50
C LYS A 455 -31.91 6.09 -41.28
N SER A 456 -30.82 5.72 -41.95
CA SER A 456 -30.40 6.17 -43.29
C SER A 456 -30.24 7.68 -43.55
N ARG A 457 -29.00 8.10 -43.87
CA ARG A 457 -28.66 8.61 -45.23
C ARG A 457 -27.18 9.00 -45.36
N HIS A 458 -26.57 8.39 -46.37
CA HIS A 458 -25.63 8.95 -47.35
C HIS A 458 -24.21 9.44 -46.98
N LEU A 459 -23.24 8.70 -47.55
CA LEU A 459 -22.20 9.14 -48.52
C LEU A 459 -21.25 10.29 -48.14
N ARG A 460 -19.95 9.96 -48.06
CA ARG A 460 -18.85 10.43 -48.97
C ARG A 460 -17.48 10.13 -48.31
N THR A 461 -16.76 9.12 -48.80
CA THR A 461 -15.53 9.24 -49.64
C THR A 461 -14.40 10.08 -49.04
N CYS A 462 -13.30 9.43 -48.63
CA CYS A 462 -11.95 9.53 -49.22
C CYS A 462 -10.89 8.98 -48.23
N SER A 463 -10.55 7.70 -48.38
CA SER A 463 -9.29 7.14 -47.86
C SER A 463 -8.39 6.89 -49.06
N THR A 464 -7.45 7.79 -49.31
CA THR A 464 -6.35 7.63 -50.25
C THR A 464 -5.21 6.87 -49.59
N ARG A 465 -4.93 5.66 -50.10
CA ARG A 465 -3.61 5.00 -50.15
C ARG A 465 -3.67 3.92 -51.25
N PRO A 466 -2.57 3.42 -51.84
CA PRO A 466 -1.16 3.84 -51.74
C PRO A 466 -0.47 4.02 -53.12
N ILE A 467 0.77 4.50 -53.11
CA ILE A 467 1.72 4.40 -54.23
C ILE A 467 2.28 2.98 -54.29
N PRO A 468 2.45 2.40 -55.49
CA PRO A 468 3.72 1.77 -55.80
C PRO A 468 4.30 2.24 -57.14
N THR A 469 5.62 2.32 -57.11
CA THR A 469 6.61 2.63 -58.15
C THR A 469 6.55 1.71 -59.37
N THR A 470 6.65 2.28 -60.57
CA THR A 470 7.47 1.74 -61.67
C THR A 470 7.81 2.85 -62.68
N SER A 471 9.11 3.11 -62.85
CA SER A 471 9.75 3.53 -64.11
C SER A 471 10.42 2.29 -64.73
N PRO A 472 11.00 2.29 -65.94
CA PRO A 472 11.15 3.36 -66.93
C PRO A 472 10.82 2.93 -68.40
N SER A 473 11.22 3.79 -69.34
CA SER A 473 11.19 3.75 -70.83
C SER A 473 9.95 4.33 -71.49
#